data_AF-A0A7C7QZ55-F1
#
_entry.id   AF-A0A7C7QZ55-F1
#
_cell.length_a   1.000
_cell.length_b   1.000
_cell.length_c   1.000
_cell.angle_alpha   90.00
_cell.angle_beta   90.00
_cell.angle_gamma   90.00
#
_symmetry.space_group_name_H-M   'P 1'
#
loop_
_entity.id
_entity.type
_entity.pdbx_description
1 polymer ?
#
loop_
_entity_poly.entity_id
_entity_poly.type
_entity_poly.pdbx_seq_one_letter_code
_entity_poly.pdbx_strand_id
1 'polypeptide(L)'
;MERPAPSNRAVMFSAAAAAFLFWLVLWSAAAGIARGAPDEGVGRLILQAGEAEEDRVRLEILRQLRAMPELDPKLAADCDKMIAAVERWITSKQLPYFGSEVSRRVDYDFGIAPDSPFYPLTCIYRGRMLVWVTLESGGI
;
A
#
# COMPACT_ATOMS: atom_id res chain seq x y z
N MET A 1 69.90 -59.26 -15.07
CA MET A 1 68.85 -59.09 -14.05
C MET A 1 67.96 -57.96 -14.52
N GLU A 2 67.14 -58.23 -15.54
CA GLU A 2 66.21 -57.26 -16.12
C GLU A 2 64.85 -57.46 -15.43
N ARG A 3 64.34 -56.42 -14.78
CA ARG A 3 62.98 -56.42 -14.24
C ARG A 3 62.02 -55.97 -15.35
N PRO A 4 60.93 -56.69 -15.62
CA PRO A 4 59.90 -56.22 -16.53
C PRO A 4 59.09 -55.09 -15.87
N ALA A 5 58.75 -54.06 -16.66
CA ALA A 5 57.79 -53.03 -16.26
C ALA A 5 56.37 -53.62 -16.21
N PRO A 6 55.59 -53.35 -15.15
CA PRO A 6 54.20 -53.76 -15.11
C PRO A 6 53.33 -52.91 -16.06
N SER A 7 52.44 -53.64 -16.71
CA SER A 7 51.43 -53.24 -17.64
C SER A 7 50.19 -52.62 -16.95
N ASN A 8 49.47 -51.86 -17.75
CA ASN A 8 48.01 -51.71 -17.76
C ASN A 8 47.31 -50.68 -16.84
N ARG A 9 46.69 -49.74 -17.55
CA ARG A 9 45.24 -49.48 -17.57
C ARG A 9 44.60 -48.75 -16.38
N ALA A 10 44.01 -47.64 -16.80
CA ALA A 10 42.63 -47.26 -16.53
C ALA A 10 42.34 -46.53 -15.21
N VAL A 11 42.00 -45.26 -15.41
CA VAL A 11 40.79 -44.60 -14.90
C VAL A 11 40.67 -44.60 -13.37
N MET A 12 41.10 -43.50 -12.76
CA MET A 12 40.43 -43.00 -11.58
C MET A 12 40.00 -41.55 -11.82
N PHE A 13 38.70 -41.42 -12.05
CA PHE A 13 37.91 -40.20 -12.00
C PHE A 13 38.34 -39.31 -10.83
N SER A 14 38.72 -38.07 -11.10
CA SER A 14 38.81 -37.01 -10.08
C SER A 14 38.55 -35.64 -10.70
N ALA A 15 37.39 -35.51 -11.37
CA ALA A 15 36.87 -34.23 -11.85
C ALA A 15 35.58 -33.79 -11.14
N ALA A 16 35.19 -34.46 -10.04
CA ALA A 16 33.90 -34.22 -9.39
C ALA A 16 33.96 -33.35 -8.12
N ALA A 17 35.14 -32.96 -7.63
CA ALA A 17 35.26 -32.26 -6.33
C ALA A 17 35.32 -30.72 -6.41
N ALA A 18 35.63 -30.14 -7.57
CA ALA A 18 35.90 -28.69 -7.68
C ALA A 18 34.71 -27.84 -8.15
N ALA A 19 33.61 -28.44 -8.61
CA ALA A 19 32.45 -27.72 -9.15
C ALA A 19 31.35 -27.42 -8.11
N PHE A 20 31.42 -28.01 -6.91
CA PHE A 20 30.35 -27.87 -5.89
C PHE A 20 30.53 -26.67 -4.95
N LEU A 21 31.74 -26.13 -4.84
CA LEU A 21 32.02 -24.96 -3.99
C LEU A 21 31.85 -23.61 -4.70
N PHE A 22 31.59 -23.61 -6.01
CA PHE A 22 31.29 -22.40 -6.76
C PHE A 22 29.78 -22.12 -6.88
N TRP A 23 28.92 -23.04 -6.43
CA TRP A 23 27.46 -22.88 -6.49
C TRP A 23 26.82 -22.46 -5.15
N LEU A 24 27.56 -22.55 -4.04
CA LEU A 24 27.03 -22.26 -2.70
C LEU A 24 27.39 -20.85 -2.18
N VAL A 25 28.38 -20.20 -2.79
CA VAL A 25 28.75 -18.81 -2.46
C VAL A 25 27.96 -17.80 -3.32
N LEU A 26 27.37 -18.24 -4.43
CA LEU A 26 26.60 -17.37 -5.33
C LEU A 26 25.08 -17.44 -5.17
N TRP A 27 24.54 -18.16 -4.19
CA TRP A 27 23.10 -18.13 -3.86
C TRP A 27 22.77 -17.14 -2.74
N SER A 28 23.74 -16.76 -1.91
CA SER A 28 23.45 -16.05 -0.65
C SER A 28 23.49 -14.51 -0.73
N ALA A 29 23.60 -13.93 -1.93
CA ALA A 29 23.75 -12.49 -2.12
C ALA A 29 22.54 -11.80 -2.80
N ALA A 30 21.32 -12.31 -2.61
CA ALA A 30 20.10 -11.65 -3.12
C ALA A 30 18.95 -11.56 -2.11
N ALA A 31 19.17 -11.87 -0.83
CA ALA A 31 18.14 -11.74 0.21
C ALA A 31 18.22 -10.42 1.02
N GLY A 32 19.15 -9.53 0.66
CA GLY A 32 19.45 -8.30 1.41
C GLY A 32 19.02 -7.00 0.75
N ILE A 33 18.18 -7.03 -0.29
CA ILE A 33 17.68 -5.81 -0.93
C ILE A 33 16.38 -5.36 -0.23
N ALA A 34 16.55 -4.43 0.72
CA ALA A 34 15.60 -3.40 1.12
C ALA A 34 14.11 -3.78 1.16
N ARG A 35 13.67 -4.46 2.23
CA ARG A 35 12.31 -4.22 2.75
C ARG A 35 12.35 -2.83 3.42
N GLY A 36 11.95 -1.78 2.70
CA GLY A 36 11.50 -0.57 3.39
C GLY A 36 10.46 -0.99 4.42
N ALA A 37 10.54 -0.46 5.64
CA ALA A 37 9.63 -0.87 6.71
C ALA A 37 8.18 -0.72 6.21
N PRO A 38 7.27 -1.68 6.48
CA PRO A 38 5.87 -1.60 6.04
C PRO A 38 5.23 -0.23 6.34
N ASP A 39 5.65 0.37 7.45
CA ASP A 39 5.24 1.69 7.92
C ASP A 39 5.62 2.85 6.96
N GLU A 40 6.79 2.80 6.30
CA GLU A 40 7.18 3.82 5.32
C GLU A 40 6.33 3.75 4.04
N GLY A 41 5.96 2.54 3.62
CA GLY A 41 5.09 2.32 2.46
C GLY A 41 3.66 2.80 2.73
N VAL A 42 3.13 2.47 3.90
CA VAL A 42 1.81 2.91 4.38
C VAL A 42 1.74 4.44 4.47
N GLY A 43 2.69 5.06 5.16
CA GLY A 43 2.73 6.51 5.32
C GLY A 43 2.83 7.26 3.99
N ARG A 44 3.62 6.74 3.04
CA ARG A 44 3.73 7.30 1.69
C ARG A 44 2.41 7.27 0.93
N LEU A 45 1.68 6.15 0.96
CA LEU A 45 0.41 6.04 0.25
C LEU A 45 -0.68 6.94 0.87
N ILE A 46 -0.70 7.09 2.20
CA ILE A 46 -1.61 8.03 2.87
C ILE A 46 -1.32 9.46 2.43
N LEU A 47 -0.05 9.85 2.39
CA LEU A 47 0.37 11.16 1.92
C LEU A 47 -0.06 11.38 0.46
N GLN A 48 0.23 10.42 -0.43
CA GLN A 48 -0.15 10.48 -1.85
C GLN A 48 -1.66 10.58 -2.04
N ALA A 49 -2.47 9.88 -1.24
CA ALA A 49 -3.92 10.01 -1.26
C ALA A 49 -4.38 11.42 -0.83
N GLY A 50 -3.70 12.02 0.15
CA GLY A 50 -3.92 13.40 0.57
C GLY A 50 -3.64 14.41 -0.55
N GLU A 51 -2.51 14.24 -1.24
CA GLU A 51 -2.02 15.15 -2.29
C GLU A 51 -2.70 14.98 -3.66
N ALA A 52 -3.38 13.86 -3.91
CA ALA A 52 -4.00 13.60 -5.19
C ALA A 52 -5.03 14.68 -5.60
N GLU A 53 -4.84 15.36 -6.73
CA GLU A 53 -5.77 16.41 -7.16
C GLU A 53 -7.13 15.84 -7.59
N GLU A 54 -7.14 14.64 -8.17
CA GLU A 54 -8.35 13.97 -8.66
C GLU A 54 -8.89 12.92 -7.68
N ASP A 55 -10.20 12.93 -7.41
CA ASP A 55 -10.84 11.96 -6.51
C ASP A 55 -10.70 10.51 -6.98
N ARG A 56 -10.68 10.27 -8.30
CA ARG A 56 -10.48 8.92 -8.86
C ARG A 56 -9.09 8.39 -8.55
N VAL A 57 -8.07 9.25 -8.67
CA VAL A 57 -6.68 8.90 -8.34
C VAL A 57 -6.55 8.64 -6.84
N ARG A 58 -7.14 9.50 -6.00
CA ARG A 58 -7.22 9.28 -4.55
C ARG A 58 -7.86 7.95 -4.19
N LEU A 59 -8.99 7.60 -4.80
CA LEU A 59 -9.69 6.34 -4.56
C LEU A 59 -8.81 5.13 -4.91
N GLU A 60 -8.09 5.20 -6.03
CA GLU A 60 -7.18 4.14 -6.46
C GLU A 60 -6.01 3.96 -5.48
N ILE A 61 -5.41 5.05 -5.01
CA ILE A 61 -4.33 5.00 -4.00
C ILE A 61 -4.84 4.37 -2.69
N LEU A 62 -6.04 4.75 -2.23
CA LEU A 62 -6.64 4.16 -1.04
C LEU A 62 -6.90 2.66 -1.20
N ARG A 63 -7.33 2.21 -2.38
CA ARG A 63 -7.51 0.77 -2.69
C ARG A 63 -6.17 0.03 -2.70
N GLN A 64 -5.11 0.64 -3.22
CA GLN A 64 -3.76 0.07 -3.17
C GLN A 64 -3.27 -0.07 -1.73
N LEU A 65 -3.44 0.96 -0.90
CA LEU A 65 -3.12 0.91 0.52
C LEU A 65 -3.89 -0.21 1.23
N ARG A 66 -5.20 -0.33 0.97
CA ARG A 66 -6.05 -1.35 1.57
C ARG A 66 -5.66 -2.78 1.19
N ALA A 67 -5.04 -2.95 0.02
CA ALA A 67 -4.57 -4.24 -0.51
C ALA A 67 -3.20 -4.67 0.05
N MET A 68 -2.53 -3.84 0.85
CA MET A 68 -1.22 -4.19 1.41
C MET A 68 -1.33 -5.39 2.39
N PRO A 69 -0.50 -6.43 2.23
CA PRO A 69 -0.40 -7.49 3.22
C PRO A 69 0.20 -6.87 4.50
N GLU A 70 -0.42 -7.12 5.65
CA GLU A 70 -0.01 -6.60 6.98
C GLU A 70 -0.42 -5.14 7.29
N LEU A 71 -1.40 -4.56 6.59
CA LEU A 71 -2.00 -3.30 7.03
C LEU A 71 -2.64 -3.48 8.42
N ASP A 72 -2.32 -2.58 9.36
CA ASP A 72 -2.92 -2.58 10.70
C ASP A 72 -4.45 -2.63 10.63
N PRO A 73 -5.13 -3.50 11.42
CA PRO A 73 -6.59 -3.67 11.32
C PRO A 73 -7.40 -2.39 11.61
N LYS A 74 -6.96 -1.54 12.54
CA LYS A 74 -7.64 -0.26 12.83
C LYS A 74 -7.49 0.68 11.63
N LEU A 75 -6.27 0.77 11.09
CA LEU A 75 -5.98 1.58 9.92
C LEU A 75 -6.72 1.06 8.67
N ALA A 76 -6.83 -0.25 8.49
CA ALA A 76 -7.60 -0.87 7.41
C ALA A 76 -9.08 -0.50 7.49
N ALA A 77 -9.67 -0.55 8.69
CA ALA A 77 -11.06 -0.16 8.91
C ALA A 77 -11.31 1.33 8.61
N ASP A 78 -10.39 2.22 8.99
CA ASP A 78 -10.48 3.64 8.64
C ASP A 78 -10.27 3.88 7.13
N CYS A 79 -9.38 3.11 6.50
CA CYS A 79 -9.19 3.12 5.05
C CYS A 79 -10.47 2.70 4.31
N ASP A 80 -11.16 1.66 4.79
CA ASP A 80 -12.44 1.20 4.22
C ASP A 80 -13.52 2.30 4.28
N LYS A 81 -13.58 3.06 5.39
CA LYS A 81 -14.49 4.22 5.52
C LYS A 81 -14.14 5.32 4.52
N MET A 82 -12.85 5.63 4.36
CA MET A 82 -12.42 6.62 3.37
C MET A 82 -12.72 6.18 1.94
N ILE A 83 -12.45 4.91 1.59
CA ILE A 83 -12.79 4.34 0.28
C ILE A 83 -14.29 4.53 0.00
N ALA A 84 -15.15 4.14 0.95
CA ALA A 84 -16.59 4.29 0.81
C ALA A 84 -17.01 5.76 0.64
N ALA A 85 -16.39 6.68 1.39
CA ALA A 85 -16.68 8.10 1.29
C ALA A 85 -16.30 8.70 -0.08
N VAL A 86 -15.07 8.44 -0.54
CA VAL A 86 -14.59 8.94 -1.85
C VAL A 86 -15.38 8.32 -2.99
N GLU A 87 -15.64 7.01 -2.93
CA GLU A 87 -16.42 6.31 -3.94
C GLU A 87 -17.84 6.85 -4.01
N ARG A 88 -18.49 7.06 -2.87
CA ARG A 88 -19.82 7.68 -2.81
C ARG A 88 -19.79 9.10 -3.37
N TRP A 89 -18.77 9.89 -3.05
CA TRP A 89 -18.62 11.26 -3.57
C TRP A 89 -18.58 11.30 -5.10
N ILE A 90 -17.84 10.40 -5.75
CA ILE A 90 -17.69 10.40 -7.22
C ILE A 90 -18.80 9.67 -7.98
N THR A 91 -19.51 8.73 -7.35
CA THR A 91 -20.50 7.86 -8.03
C THR A 91 -21.96 8.22 -7.72
N SER A 92 -22.21 8.97 -6.64
CA SER A 92 -23.59 9.29 -6.25
C SER A 92 -24.27 10.12 -7.34
N LYS A 93 -25.46 9.67 -7.76
CA LYS A 93 -26.30 10.43 -8.71
C LYS A 93 -26.70 11.81 -8.18
N GLN A 94 -26.77 11.94 -6.86
CA GLN A 94 -27.09 13.19 -6.17
C GLN A 94 -26.27 13.26 -4.87
N LEU A 95 -25.68 14.43 -4.60
CA LEU A 95 -24.92 14.73 -3.39
C LEU A 95 -25.72 15.11 -2.11
N PRO A 96 -27.05 15.33 -2.06
CA PRO A 96 -27.76 15.75 -0.85
C PRO A 96 -27.68 14.78 0.35
N TYR A 97 -27.07 13.59 0.20
CA TYR A 97 -27.00 12.60 1.27
C TYR A 97 -26.33 13.10 2.56
N PHE A 98 -25.43 14.07 2.45
CA PHE A 98 -24.79 14.73 3.60
C PHE A 98 -25.48 16.07 3.96
N GLY A 99 -26.38 16.58 3.12
CA GLY A 99 -26.91 17.94 3.22
C GLY A 99 -27.56 18.23 4.57
N SER A 100 -28.50 17.39 5.01
CA SER A 100 -29.18 17.61 6.30
C SER A 100 -28.25 17.53 7.51
N GLU A 101 -27.18 16.75 7.44
CA GLU A 101 -26.22 16.62 8.55
C GLU A 101 -25.32 17.85 8.59
N VAL A 102 -24.71 18.18 7.46
CA VAL A 102 -23.81 19.32 7.30
C VAL A 102 -24.52 20.63 7.60
N SER A 103 -25.76 20.83 7.14
CA SER A 103 -26.52 22.06 7.44
C SER A 103 -26.81 22.25 8.93
N ARG A 104 -26.94 21.18 9.70
CA ARG A 104 -27.30 21.26 11.13
C ARG A 104 -26.09 21.33 12.04
N ARG A 105 -25.00 20.68 11.65
CA ARG A 105 -23.81 20.47 12.50
C ARG A 105 -22.60 21.25 12.04
N VAL A 106 -22.63 21.79 10.82
CA VAL A 106 -21.46 22.34 10.13
C VAL A 106 -20.33 21.30 10.08
N ASP A 107 -20.71 20.02 10.04
CA ASP A 107 -19.82 18.88 10.12
C ASP A 107 -20.50 17.64 9.50
N TYR A 108 -19.68 16.64 9.17
CA TYR A 108 -20.10 15.34 8.69
C TYR A 108 -19.25 14.26 9.36
N ASP A 109 -19.91 13.29 10.00
CA ASP A 109 -19.22 12.19 10.66
C ASP A 109 -18.83 11.08 9.67
N PHE A 110 -17.53 10.99 9.38
CA PHE A 110 -16.97 9.90 8.56
C PHE A 110 -16.77 8.61 9.37
N GLY A 111 -17.02 8.63 10.68
CA GLY A 111 -16.70 7.54 11.60
C GLY A 111 -15.20 7.33 11.80
N ILE A 112 -14.37 8.34 11.49
CA ILE A 112 -12.91 8.31 11.61
C ILE A 112 -12.49 9.21 12.76
N ALA A 113 -11.74 8.65 13.69
CA ALA A 113 -11.33 9.36 14.89
C ALA A 113 -10.30 10.48 14.57
N PRO A 114 -10.25 11.57 15.36
CA PRO A 114 -9.31 12.67 15.13
C PRO A 114 -7.82 12.31 15.18
N ASP A 115 -7.47 11.21 15.86
CA ASP A 115 -6.11 10.67 15.94
C ASP A 115 -5.76 9.75 14.75
N SER A 116 -6.71 9.46 13.87
CA SER A 116 -6.48 8.62 12.70
C SER A 116 -5.59 9.33 11.66
N PRO A 117 -4.63 8.63 11.03
CA PRO A 117 -3.88 9.16 9.90
C PRO A 117 -4.74 9.63 8.71
N PHE A 118 -5.98 9.14 8.60
CA PHE A 118 -6.94 9.56 7.57
C PHE A 118 -7.74 10.81 7.93
N TYR A 119 -7.64 11.31 9.17
CA TYR A 119 -8.40 12.49 9.60
C TYR A 119 -8.18 13.72 8.70
N PRO A 120 -6.96 14.06 8.21
CA PRO A 120 -6.77 15.17 7.28
C PRO A 120 -7.58 15.04 5.98
N LEU A 121 -7.74 13.83 5.44
CA LEU A 121 -8.58 13.60 4.26
C LEU A 121 -10.05 13.89 4.55
N THR A 122 -10.55 13.57 5.74
CA THR A 122 -11.93 13.90 6.14
C THR A 122 -12.15 15.41 6.14
N CYS A 123 -11.16 16.22 6.54
CA CYS A 123 -11.25 17.68 6.51
C CYS A 123 -11.42 18.23 5.08
N ILE A 124 -10.76 17.63 4.09
CA ILE A 124 -10.91 18.00 2.68
C ILE A 124 -12.36 17.80 2.24
N TYR A 125 -12.96 16.64 2.54
CA TYR A 125 -14.35 16.37 2.17
C TYR A 125 -15.36 17.19 2.97
N ARG A 126 -15.14 17.43 4.27
CA ARG A 126 -15.97 18.36 5.06
C ARG A 126 -16.02 19.74 4.41
N GLY A 127 -14.87 20.30 4.03
CA GLY A 127 -14.81 21.59 3.36
C GLY A 127 -15.61 21.62 2.05
N ARG A 128 -15.49 20.57 1.23
CA ARG A 128 -16.23 20.46 -0.03
C ARG A 128 -17.73 20.29 0.18
N MET A 129 -18.14 19.53 1.19
CA MET A 129 -19.54 19.36 1.57
C MET A 129 -20.14 20.70 2.05
N LEU A 130 -19.43 21.45 2.88
CA LEU A 130 -19.85 22.77 3.35
C LEU A 130 -20.02 23.77 2.19
N VAL A 131 -19.04 23.82 1.28
CA VAL A 131 -19.12 24.66 0.08
C VAL A 131 -20.34 24.25 -0.77
N TRP A 132 -20.55 22.95 -0.99
CA TRP A 132 -21.69 22.47 -1.76
C TRP A 132 -23.03 22.88 -1.12
N VAL A 133 -23.20 22.65 0.19
CA VAL A 133 -24.43 23.03 0.91
C VAL A 133 -24.66 24.54 0.84
N THR A 134 -23.60 25.34 1.02
CA THR A 134 -23.70 26.81 0.96
C THR A 134 -24.18 27.27 -0.41
N LEU A 135 -23.63 26.70 -1.48
CA LEU A 135 -23.98 27.06 -2.86
C LEU A 135 -25.40 26.59 -3.25
N GLU A 136 -25.80 25.40 -2.82
CA GLU A 136 -27.11 24.83 -3.15
C GLU A 136 -28.25 25.49 -2.36
N SER A 137 -28.01 25.81 -1.09
CA SER A 137 -29.05 26.25 -0.15
C SER A 137 -29.13 27.77 0.01
N GLY A 138 -28.19 28.52 -0.58
CA GLY A 138 -28.07 29.96 -0.40
C GLY A 138 -27.49 30.40 0.95
N GLY A 139 -26.92 29.46 1.72
CA GLY A 139 -26.33 29.70 3.04
C GLY A 139 -26.42 28.47 3.96
N ILE A 140 -25.63 28.49 5.03
CA ILE A 140 -25.73 27.60 6.20
C ILE A 140 -25.89 28.44 7.45
#